data_AF-A0A7V6TJ53-F1
#
_entry.id   AF-A0A7V6TJ53-F1
#
_cell.length_a   1.000
_cell.length_b   1.000
_cell.length_c   1.000
_cell.angle_alpha   90.00
_cell.angle_beta   90.00
_cell.angle_gamma   90.00
#
_symmetry.space_group_name_H-M   'P 1'
#
loop_
_entity.id
_entity.type
_entity.pdbx_description
1 polymer ?
#
loop_
_entity_poly.entity_id
_entity_poly.type
_entity_poly.pdbx_seq_one_letter_code
_entity_poly.pdbx_strand_id
1 'polypeptide(L)'
;WGIFTHPSWVEQIVLEPKEKNTTLMSFAVKPNRQTTERTARMELESTDNSHVRAGFVIQQDLEPIFANITLQAPEVLDNRGDTFALVVETNTQAEYVLNASWIVQKSVKTEDRTTTWTFEALPVPTVSSRKAVLQVLKAGTDQVFKSFDLTQRGARVAERDSLALIKFYNNMNGNNWRDTHLWNLQLPVDEWPGVVLETAVRNGERYVKEISLSNARLAGSLGDGTEKDPLHVLSYLEKLDLSKNPQITGWLPESWKDLNNLEVLNLESCNIGNYILVGYNIPPQYGKRLPSLKTFVLKNNLLNGTIPLEVLEHPYFELWGFEENIQPQKGSNQLTLPETDPDPDPDPDEAP
;
A
#
# COMPACT_ATOMS: atom_id res chain seq x y z
N TRP A 1 1.13 -6.99 77.59
CA TRP A 1 0.90 -6.08 76.46
C TRP A 1 -0.01 -6.76 75.45
N GLY A 2 -1.03 -6.08 74.98
CA GLY A 2 -1.89 -6.47 73.86
C GLY A 2 -1.85 -5.42 72.76
N ILE A 3 -2.26 -5.80 71.55
CA ILE A 3 -2.32 -4.87 70.40
C ILE A 3 -3.58 -4.01 70.55
N PHE A 4 -3.41 -2.69 70.64
CA PHE A 4 -4.51 -1.74 70.69
C PHE A 4 -4.90 -1.27 69.28
N THR A 5 -3.94 -0.79 68.50
CA THR A 5 -4.14 -0.39 67.11
C THR A 5 -2.96 -0.75 66.24
N HIS A 6 -3.24 -1.12 64.98
CA HIS A 6 -2.22 -1.30 63.95
C HIS A 6 -2.77 -0.96 62.56
N PRO A 7 -1.91 -0.55 61.61
CA PRO A 7 -2.34 -0.32 60.23
C PRO A 7 -2.65 -1.64 59.51
N SER A 8 -3.53 -1.58 58.51
CA SER A 8 -3.94 -2.75 57.70
C SER A 8 -2.81 -3.37 56.85
N TRP A 9 -1.70 -2.64 56.67
CA TRP A 9 -0.51 -3.09 55.94
C TRP A 9 0.58 -3.69 56.83
N VAL A 10 0.33 -3.80 58.14
CA VAL A 10 1.12 -4.62 59.06
C VAL A 10 0.33 -5.88 59.39
N GLU A 11 0.95 -7.04 59.19
CA GLU A 11 0.32 -8.35 59.36
C GLU A 11 1.20 -9.32 60.13
N GLN A 12 0.67 -10.52 60.40
CA GLN A 12 1.38 -11.59 61.12
C GLN A 12 1.96 -11.11 62.45
N ILE A 13 1.20 -10.30 63.19
CA ILE A 13 1.66 -9.74 64.45
C ILE A 13 1.64 -10.84 65.52
N VAL A 14 2.80 -11.16 66.06
CA VAL A 14 2.99 -12.15 67.11
C VAL A 14 3.64 -11.49 68.33
N LEU A 15 3.06 -11.75 69.51
CA LEU A 15 3.60 -11.34 70.79
C LEU A 15 4.05 -12.58 71.56
N GLU A 16 5.36 -12.73 71.75
CA GLU A 16 5.95 -13.85 72.50
C GLU A 16 6.49 -13.36 73.84
N PRO A 17 5.99 -13.90 74.97
CA PRO A 17 6.61 -13.68 76.27
C PRO A 17 8.07 -14.19 76.25
N LYS A 18 9.02 -13.38 76.70
CA LYS A 18 10.42 -13.78 76.92
C LYS A 18 10.70 -13.80 78.44
N GLU A 19 11.97 -13.71 78.84
CA GLU A 19 12.38 -13.63 80.25
C GLU A 19 11.71 -12.45 81.00
N LYS A 20 11.79 -12.47 82.34
CA LYS A 20 11.07 -11.56 83.27
C LYS A 20 10.84 -10.16 82.69
N ASN A 21 9.55 -9.82 82.51
CA ASN A 21 9.03 -8.53 82.05
C ASN A 21 9.35 -8.11 80.60
N THR A 22 9.81 -9.02 79.74
CA THR A 22 10.06 -8.74 78.32
C THR A 22 9.07 -9.47 77.42
N THR A 23 8.58 -8.80 76.37
CA THR A 23 7.77 -9.41 75.30
C THR A 23 8.43 -9.09 73.96
N LEU A 24 8.74 -10.10 73.16
CA LEU A 24 9.21 -9.93 71.80
C LEU A 24 7.99 -9.75 70.89
N MET A 25 7.97 -8.68 70.12
CA MET A 25 6.96 -8.43 69.10
C MET A 25 7.58 -8.64 67.71
N SER A 26 6.99 -9.52 66.93
CA SER A 26 7.35 -9.78 65.55
C SER A 26 6.16 -9.47 64.65
N PHE A 27 6.40 -8.84 63.50
CA PHE A 27 5.36 -8.52 62.52
C PHE A 27 5.95 -8.41 61.12
N ALA A 28 5.12 -8.58 60.10
CA ALA A 28 5.48 -8.36 58.71
C ALA A 28 4.86 -7.06 58.20
N VAL A 29 5.63 -6.30 57.42
CA VAL A 29 5.17 -5.06 56.78
C VAL A 29 4.97 -5.36 55.30
N LYS A 30 3.74 -5.21 54.79
CA LYS A 30 3.47 -5.34 53.34
C LYS A 30 4.31 -4.33 52.56
N PRO A 31 4.75 -4.62 51.32
CA PRO A 31 5.44 -3.64 50.49
C PRO A 31 4.59 -2.37 50.29
N ASN A 32 5.24 -1.20 50.30
CA ASN A 32 4.59 0.03 49.85
C ASN A 32 4.59 0.04 48.32
N ARG A 33 3.41 -0.05 47.72
CA ARG A 33 3.18 -0.04 46.27
C ARG A 33 2.75 1.35 45.77
N GLN A 34 2.87 2.39 46.60
CA GLN A 34 2.51 3.76 46.29
C GLN A 34 3.76 4.58 46.00
N THR A 35 3.61 5.59 45.16
CA THR A 35 4.65 6.58 44.85
C THR A 35 4.81 7.65 45.93
N THR A 36 4.11 7.50 47.06
CA THR A 36 4.20 8.33 48.24
C THR A 36 4.65 7.50 49.43
N GLU A 37 5.47 8.08 50.29
CA GLU A 37 5.83 7.46 51.57
C GLU A 37 4.58 7.27 52.43
N ARG A 38 4.62 6.27 53.31
CA ARG A 38 3.53 6.04 54.26
C ARG A 38 4.05 5.86 55.67
N THR A 39 3.29 6.39 56.61
CA THR A 39 3.62 6.35 58.03
C THR A 39 2.39 5.93 58.81
N ALA A 40 2.55 5.05 59.80
CA ALA A 40 1.48 4.73 60.74
C ALA A 40 2.03 4.52 62.15
N ARG A 41 1.21 4.87 63.13
CA ARG A 41 1.48 4.59 64.54
C ARG A 41 0.81 3.27 64.93
N MET A 42 1.56 2.40 65.58
CA MET A 42 1.05 1.22 66.25
C MET A 42 1.03 1.46 67.75
N GLU A 43 -0.03 1.01 68.41
CA GLU A 43 -0.18 1.15 69.85
C GLU A 43 -0.42 -0.20 70.51
N LEU A 44 0.25 -0.39 71.65
CA LEU A 44 0.12 -1.51 72.55
C LEU A 44 -0.54 -1.01 73.84
N GLU A 45 -1.41 -1.81 74.43
CA GLU A 45 -2.04 -1.52 75.72
C GLU A 45 -1.61 -2.56 76.77
N SER A 46 -1.46 -2.13 78.02
CA SER A 46 -1.17 -3.03 79.13
C SER A 46 -2.34 -3.99 79.37
N THR A 47 -2.01 -5.21 79.76
CA THR A 47 -2.99 -6.31 79.96
C THR A 47 -3.44 -6.44 81.42
N ASP A 48 -2.90 -5.62 82.31
CA ASP A 48 -3.09 -5.65 83.77
C ASP A 48 -4.11 -4.61 84.26
N ASN A 49 -5.05 -4.21 83.40
CA ASN A 49 -6.07 -3.17 83.64
C ASN A 49 -5.51 -1.77 83.99
N SER A 50 -4.20 -1.53 83.85
CA SER A 50 -3.61 -0.21 84.09
C SER A 50 -3.85 0.79 82.94
N HIS A 51 -4.34 0.32 81.79
CA HIS A 51 -4.58 1.12 80.58
C HIS A 51 -3.37 1.92 80.09
N VAL A 52 -2.16 1.48 80.42
CA VAL A 52 -0.93 2.10 79.95
C VAL A 52 -0.76 1.80 78.47
N ARG A 53 -0.53 2.83 77.66
CA ARG A 53 -0.30 2.70 76.21
C ARG A 53 1.15 3.00 75.86
N ALA A 54 1.72 2.13 75.04
CA ALA A 54 3.02 2.36 74.40
C ALA A 54 2.79 2.39 72.89
N GLY A 55 3.46 3.29 72.17
CA GLY A 55 3.31 3.36 70.73
C GLY A 55 4.64 3.59 70.03
N PHE A 56 4.73 3.06 68.82
CA PHE A 56 5.86 3.28 67.93
C PHE A 56 5.36 3.57 66.53
N VAL A 57 6.18 4.25 65.73
CA VAL A 57 5.85 4.66 64.37
C VAL A 57 6.60 3.79 63.40
N ILE A 58 5.88 3.26 62.41
CA ILE A 58 6.46 2.59 61.26
C ILE A 58 6.36 3.56 60.09
N GLN A 59 7.52 3.96 59.57
CA GLN A 59 7.64 4.70 58.32
C GLN A 59 8.17 3.76 57.25
N GLN A 60 7.56 3.79 56.07
CA GLN A 60 7.98 3.00 54.93
C GLN A 60 8.10 3.91 53.71
N ASP A 61 9.25 3.82 53.05
CA ASP A 61 9.57 4.63 51.89
C ASP A 61 8.59 4.42 50.72
N LEU A 62 8.54 5.40 49.83
CA LEU A 62 7.82 5.31 48.57
C LEU A 62 8.44 4.25 47.64
N GLU A 63 7.64 3.76 46.70
CA GLU A 63 8.15 3.04 45.54
C GLU A 63 8.57 4.05 44.46
N PRO A 64 9.84 4.06 44.01
CA PRO A 64 10.29 4.97 42.95
C PRO A 64 9.45 4.81 41.69
N ILE A 65 9.20 5.91 40.98
CA ILE A 65 8.48 5.84 39.70
C ILE A 65 9.31 5.01 38.71
N PHE A 66 8.66 4.03 38.08
CA PHE A 66 9.25 3.26 36.99
C PHE A 66 8.26 3.09 35.84
N ALA A 67 8.79 2.86 34.64
CA ALA A 67 8.00 2.55 33.46
C ALA A 67 8.78 1.58 32.55
N ASN A 68 8.37 0.31 32.54
CA ASN A 68 8.88 -0.70 31.63
C ASN A 68 8.00 -0.69 30.37
N ILE A 69 8.56 -0.19 29.27
CA ILE A 69 7.80 0.09 28.06
C ILE A 69 8.38 -0.70 26.89
N THR A 70 7.54 -1.57 26.32
CA THR A 70 7.89 -2.44 25.20
C THR A 70 6.90 -2.28 24.06
N LEU A 71 7.41 -2.10 22.86
CA LEU A 71 6.61 -2.13 21.63
C LEU A 71 6.80 -3.51 20.97
N GLN A 72 5.71 -4.25 20.85
CA GLN A 72 5.65 -5.54 20.18
C GLN A 72 5.16 -5.31 18.74
N ALA A 73 6.06 -4.85 17.88
CA ALA A 73 5.80 -4.58 16.47
C ALA A 73 6.94 -5.16 15.59
N PRO A 74 6.67 -5.48 14.32
CA PRO A 74 7.72 -5.66 13.33
C PRO A 74 8.65 -4.44 13.25
N GLU A 75 9.90 -4.65 12.83
CA GLU A 75 10.86 -3.55 12.62
C GLU A 75 10.36 -2.53 11.57
N VAL A 76 9.69 -3.03 10.53
CA VAL A 76 9.01 -2.21 9.52
C VAL A 76 7.65 -2.82 9.21
N LEU A 77 6.60 -2.02 9.35
CA LEU A 77 5.22 -2.42 9.13
C LEU A 77 4.96 -2.70 7.63
N ASP A 78 4.16 -3.73 7.36
CA ASP A 78 3.70 -4.14 6.04
C ASP A 78 2.77 -3.08 5.44
N ASN A 79 2.90 -2.88 4.13
CA ASN A 79 2.13 -1.92 3.35
C ASN A 79 0.63 -2.24 3.32
N ARG A 80 0.23 -3.50 3.54
CA ARG A 80 -1.16 -3.94 3.65
C ARG A 80 -1.76 -3.69 5.03
N GLY A 81 -0.95 -3.29 6.00
CA GLY A 81 -1.34 -3.11 7.39
C GLY A 81 -0.80 -4.22 8.29
N ASP A 82 -0.85 -3.95 9.59
CA ASP A 82 -0.35 -4.83 10.65
C ASP A 82 -1.11 -4.58 11.94
N THR A 83 -1.13 -5.57 12.83
CA THR A 83 -1.55 -5.40 14.22
C THR A 83 -0.35 -5.50 15.13
N PHE A 84 -0.21 -4.56 16.07
CA PHE A 84 0.91 -4.53 17.02
C PHE A 84 0.45 -4.02 18.39
N ALA A 85 1.28 -4.20 19.42
CA ALA A 85 0.92 -3.84 20.79
C ALA A 85 1.99 -3.00 21.49
N LEU A 86 1.56 -1.99 22.24
CA LEU A 86 2.36 -1.27 23.22
C LEU A 86 2.03 -1.81 24.60
N VAL A 87 3.05 -2.36 25.28
CA VAL A 87 2.93 -2.90 26.64
C VAL A 87 3.68 -1.95 27.59
N VAL A 88 2.96 -1.40 28.55
CA VAL A 88 3.50 -0.48 29.56
C VAL A 88 3.18 -1.00 30.94
N GLU A 89 4.21 -1.37 31.68
CA GLU A 89 4.13 -1.70 33.10
C GLU A 89 4.69 -0.53 33.91
N THR A 90 3.88 0.04 34.80
CA THR A 90 4.25 1.24 35.55
C THR A 90 3.47 1.36 36.87
N ASN A 91 4.06 2.03 37.85
CA ASN A 91 3.39 2.40 39.10
C ASN A 91 2.82 3.84 39.08
N THR A 92 2.81 4.50 37.92
CA THR A 92 2.16 5.82 37.74
C THR A 92 1.20 5.78 36.54
N GLN A 93 0.35 6.80 36.39
CA GLN A 93 -0.52 6.86 35.22
C GLN A 93 0.30 7.23 33.98
N ALA A 94 0.10 6.48 32.90
CA ALA A 94 0.77 6.69 31.63
C ALA A 94 -0.26 6.86 30.50
N GLU A 95 0.06 7.71 29.54
CA GLU A 95 -0.70 7.91 28.30
C GLU A 95 0.23 7.74 27.10
N TYR A 96 -0.36 7.55 25.92
CA TYR A 96 0.38 7.56 24.67
C TYR A 96 -0.03 8.75 23.81
N VAL A 97 0.94 9.28 23.07
CA VAL A 97 0.71 10.26 22.00
C VAL A 97 1.20 9.66 20.71
N LEU A 98 0.36 9.71 19.68
CA LEU A 98 0.63 9.15 18.37
C LEU A 98 0.40 10.23 17.32
N ASN A 99 1.43 10.56 16.54
CA ASN A 99 1.37 11.62 15.53
C ASN A 99 0.91 11.11 14.14
N ALA A 100 0.08 10.07 14.10
CA ALA A 100 -0.34 9.42 12.86
C ALA A 100 -1.81 8.99 12.91
N SER A 101 -2.59 9.46 11.94
CA SER A 101 -4.00 9.07 11.78
C SER A 101 -4.20 7.68 11.17
N TRP A 102 -3.15 7.12 10.56
CA TRP A 102 -3.19 5.82 9.89
C TRP A 102 -2.90 4.64 10.81
N ILE A 103 -2.62 4.89 12.09
CA ILE A 103 -2.53 3.86 13.14
C ILE A 103 -3.72 4.10 14.07
N VAL A 104 -4.57 3.07 14.22
CA VAL A 104 -5.81 3.16 14.97
C VAL A 104 -5.72 2.27 16.20
N GLN A 105 -5.93 2.83 17.39
CA GLN A 105 -6.06 2.02 18.59
C GLN A 105 -7.35 1.19 18.54
N LYS A 106 -7.23 -0.12 18.74
CA LYS A 106 -8.35 -1.07 18.69
C LYS A 106 -8.85 -1.48 20.06
N SER A 107 -7.92 -1.70 20.99
CA SER A 107 -8.27 -2.14 22.33
C SER A 107 -7.25 -1.66 23.34
N VAL A 108 -7.69 -1.57 24.58
CA VAL A 108 -6.85 -1.36 25.74
C VAL A 108 -7.23 -2.42 26.78
N LYS A 109 -6.23 -3.05 27.37
CA LYS A 109 -6.42 -4.02 28.46
C LYS A 109 -5.46 -3.68 29.58
N THR A 110 -5.96 -3.59 30.81
CA THR A 110 -5.13 -3.34 32.00
C THR A 110 -5.27 -4.50 32.96
N GLU A 111 -4.13 -5.09 33.35
CA GLU A 111 -4.02 -6.16 34.35
C GLU A 111 -2.93 -5.76 35.36
N ASP A 112 -3.31 -5.64 36.64
CA ASP A 112 -2.46 -5.07 37.70
C ASP A 112 -1.88 -3.70 37.30
N ARG A 113 -0.57 -3.62 37.07
CA ARG A 113 0.17 -2.41 36.69
C ARG A 113 0.51 -2.33 35.21
N THR A 114 0.10 -3.32 34.44
CA THR A 114 0.43 -3.45 33.03
C THR A 114 -0.77 -3.05 32.19
N THR A 115 -0.59 -2.03 31.34
CA THR A 115 -1.56 -1.63 30.33
C THR A 115 -1.01 -2.00 28.96
N THR A 116 -1.83 -2.70 28.18
CA THR A 116 -1.54 -3.10 26.80
C THR A 116 -2.51 -2.39 25.88
N TRP A 117 -1.99 -1.52 25.01
CA TRP A 117 -2.73 -0.94 23.89
C TRP A 117 -2.44 -1.73 22.62
N THR A 118 -3.50 -2.14 21.92
CA THR A 118 -3.39 -2.79 20.62
C THR A 118 -3.75 -1.79 19.54
N PHE A 119 -2.92 -1.74 18.50
CA PHE A 119 -3.07 -0.86 17.36
C PHE A 119 -3.19 -1.66 16.06
N GLU A 120 -3.94 -1.12 15.11
CA GLU A 120 -3.95 -1.55 13.72
C GLU A 120 -3.35 -0.44 12.85
N ALA A 121 -2.30 -0.76 12.11
CA ALA A 121 -1.80 0.08 11.03
C ALA A 121 -2.65 -0.16 9.78
N LEU A 122 -3.25 0.91 9.24
CA LEU A 122 -4.03 0.85 8.01
C LEU A 122 -3.13 0.59 6.79
N PRO A 123 -3.69 0.07 5.68
CA PRO A 123 -2.95 -0.02 4.42
C PRO A 123 -2.41 1.34 3.95
N VAL A 124 -1.29 1.33 3.26
CA VAL A 124 -0.70 2.53 2.66
C VAL A 124 -1.33 2.80 1.29
N PRO A 125 -1.76 4.03 0.97
CA PRO A 125 -2.36 4.35 -0.31
C PRO A 125 -1.33 4.72 -1.40
N THR A 126 -0.06 4.83 -1.04
CA THR A 126 1.02 5.33 -1.90
C THR A 126 2.19 4.37 -1.92
N VAL A 127 3.02 4.47 -2.97
CA VAL A 127 4.32 3.78 -3.08
C VAL A 127 5.39 4.35 -2.13
N SER A 128 5.19 5.58 -1.66
CA SER A 128 6.06 6.19 -0.67
C SER A 128 5.84 5.57 0.71
N SER A 129 6.93 5.21 1.37
CA SER A 129 6.91 4.80 2.79
C SER A 129 6.49 5.98 3.67
N ARG A 130 5.82 5.68 4.79
CA ARG A 130 5.39 6.69 5.77
C ARG A 130 5.89 6.36 7.16
N LYS A 131 6.05 7.40 7.99
CA LYS A 131 6.58 7.30 9.35
C LYS A 131 5.58 7.82 10.37
N ALA A 132 5.70 7.30 11.59
CA ALA A 132 4.97 7.76 12.76
C ALA A 132 5.89 7.72 13.98
N VAL A 133 5.55 8.49 15.00
CA VAL A 133 6.19 8.52 16.29
C VAL A 133 5.11 8.23 17.33
N LEU A 134 5.36 7.19 18.13
CA LEU A 134 4.55 6.81 19.27
C LEU A 134 5.33 7.12 20.55
N GLN A 135 4.83 8.05 21.35
CA GLN A 135 5.43 8.45 22.61
C GLN A 135 4.59 7.93 23.77
N VAL A 136 5.25 7.50 24.83
CA VAL A 136 4.62 7.17 26.11
C VAL A 136 5.02 8.23 27.12
N LEU A 137 4.04 8.87 27.73
CA LEU A 137 4.23 9.99 28.64
C LEU A 137 3.63 9.68 30.00
N LYS A 138 4.09 10.40 31.02
CA LYS A 138 3.42 10.47 32.31
C LYS A 138 2.15 11.30 32.19
N ALA A 139 1.05 10.76 32.72
CA ALA A 139 -0.26 11.37 32.55
C ALA A 139 -0.34 12.79 33.12
N GLY A 140 -0.98 13.68 32.36
CA GLY A 140 -1.17 15.10 32.68
C GLY A 140 0.12 15.94 32.59
N THR A 141 1.19 15.43 31.95
CA THR A 141 2.48 16.13 31.82
C THR A 141 3.12 15.90 30.46
N ASP A 142 4.09 16.73 30.09
CA ASP A 142 4.93 16.53 28.90
C ASP A 142 6.15 15.62 29.14
N GLN A 143 6.20 14.92 30.29
CA GLN A 143 7.31 14.04 30.62
C GLN A 143 7.24 12.74 29.82
N VAL A 144 8.08 12.63 28.79
CA VAL A 144 8.20 11.42 27.96
C VAL A 144 9.02 10.35 28.70
N PHE A 145 8.44 9.17 28.84
CA PHE A 145 9.15 7.97 29.31
C PHE A 145 9.93 7.28 28.19
N LYS A 146 9.30 7.14 27.01
CA LYS A 146 9.90 6.46 25.86
C LYS A 146 9.25 6.92 24.55
N SER A 147 10.03 6.90 23.47
CA SER A 147 9.58 7.20 22.10
C SER A 147 9.91 6.04 21.18
N PHE A 148 9.03 5.75 20.22
CA PHE A 148 9.21 4.74 19.18
C PHE A 148 8.97 5.35 17.81
N ASP A 149 9.94 5.16 16.92
CA ASP A 149 9.80 5.51 15.51
C ASP A 149 9.26 4.30 14.75
N LEU A 150 8.11 4.48 14.11
CA LEU A 150 7.43 3.48 13.31
C LEU A 150 7.61 3.83 11.84
N THR A 151 7.97 2.85 11.02
CA THR A 151 8.01 3.00 9.56
C THR A 151 7.09 1.95 8.94
N GLN A 152 6.22 2.37 8.03
CA GLN A 152 5.43 1.48 7.19
C GLN A 152 5.90 1.60 5.74
N ARG A 153 6.16 0.46 5.10
CA ARG A 153 6.57 0.44 3.69
C ARG A 153 5.43 0.96 2.82
N GLY A 154 5.80 1.62 1.73
CA GLY A 154 4.85 1.98 0.68
C GLY A 154 4.36 0.76 -0.11
N ALA A 155 3.29 0.98 -0.88
CA ALA A 155 2.76 0.00 -1.81
C ALA A 155 3.82 -0.36 -2.85
N ARG A 156 3.79 -1.58 -3.35
CA ARG A 156 4.71 -2.03 -4.40
C ARG A 156 4.05 -1.87 -5.75
N VAL A 157 4.85 -1.74 -6.81
CA VAL A 157 4.33 -1.96 -8.16
C VAL A 157 4.18 -3.46 -8.35
N ALA A 158 3.06 -3.90 -8.92
CA ALA A 158 2.81 -5.30 -9.19
C ALA A 158 3.98 -5.89 -9.98
N GLU A 159 4.56 -6.99 -9.48
CA GLU A 159 5.76 -7.60 -10.08
C GLU A 159 5.53 -8.00 -11.54
N ARG A 160 4.32 -8.46 -11.86
CA ARG A 160 3.92 -8.81 -13.22
C ARG A 160 4.02 -7.61 -14.17
N ASP A 161 3.61 -6.43 -13.71
CA ASP A 161 3.61 -5.21 -14.51
C ASP A 161 5.05 -4.69 -14.70
N SER A 162 5.84 -4.64 -13.62
CA SER A 162 7.24 -4.19 -13.71
C SER A 162 8.08 -5.09 -14.62
N LEU A 163 7.89 -6.41 -14.55
CA LEU A 163 8.56 -7.36 -15.46
C LEU A 163 8.13 -7.16 -16.92
N ALA A 164 6.85 -6.84 -17.17
CA ALA A 164 6.37 -6.53 -18.51
C ALA A 164 7.00 -5.27 -19.08
N LEU A 165 7.10 -4.20 -18.28
CA LEU A 165 7.76 -2.97 -18.70
C LEU A 165 9.25 -3.20 -18.98
N ILE A 166 9.97 -3.99 -18.16
CA ILE A 166 11.38 -4.32 -18.42
C ILE A 166 11.54 -5.08 -19.74
N LYS A 167 10.66 -6.06 -20.03
CA LYS A 167 10.68 -6.77 -21.32
C LYS A 167 10.40 -5.82 -22.48
N PHE A 168 9.40 -4.95 -22.34
CA PHE A 168 9.09 -3.93 -23.34
C PHE A 168 10.28 -2.99 -23.59
N TYR A 169 10.93 -2.51 -22.52
CA TYR A 169 12.13 -1.69 -22.59
C TYR A 169 13.24 -2.37 -23.42
N ASN A 170 13.50 -3.65 -23.15
CA ASN A 170 14.50 -4.41 -23.90
C ASN A 170 14.09 -4.60 -25.38
N ASN A 171 12.83 -4.94 -25.64
CA ASN A 171 12.30 -5.13 -27.00
C ASN A 171 12.34 -3.85 -27.84
N MET A 172 12.24 -2.69 -27.19
CA MET A 172 12.22 -1.37 -27.82
C MET A 172 13.57 -0.66 -27.78
N ASN A 173 14.66 -1.41 -27.56
CA ASN A 173 16.03 -0.89 -27.53
C ASN A 173 16.17 0.30 -26.56
N GLY A 174 15.65 0.12 -25.35
CA GLY A 174 15.53 1.13 -24.29
C GLY A 174 16.78 1.97 -24.02
N ASN A 175 17.96 1.35 -24.13
CA ASN A 175 19.24 2.03 -23.94
C ASN A 175 19.51 3.17 -24.95
N ASN A 176 18.78 3.20 -26.06
CA ASN A 176 18.93 4.17 -27.15
C ASN A 176 17.73 5.13 -27.26
N TRP A 177 16.82 5.14 -26.28
CA TRP A 177 15.73 6.10 -26.23
C TRP A 177 16.26 7.53 -26.13
N ARG A 178 15.41 8.51 -26.45
CA ARG A 178 15.77 9.94 -26.62
C ARG A 178 16.60 10.47 -25.47
N ASP A 179 16.19 10.13 -24.26
CA ASP A 179 16.94 10.32 -23.03
C ASP A 179 17.34 8.93 -22.53
N THR A 180 18.65 8.68 -22.40
CA THR A 180 19.20 7.38 -21.95
C THR A 180 18.75 6.98 -20.54
N HIS A 181 18.14 7.91 -19.82
CA HIS A 181 17.60 7.72 -18.47
C HIS A 181 16.08 7.95 -18.42
N LEU A 182 15.38 7.85 -19.56
CA LEU A 182 13.93 7.90 -19.55
C LEU A 182 13.44 6.81 -18.59
N TRP A 183 13.70 5.54 -18.87
CA TRP A 183 13.47 4.49 -17.86
C TRP A 183 14.79 4.09 -17.21
N ASN A 184 15.08 4.69 -16.05
CA ASN A 184 16.20 4.25 -15.23
C ASN A 184 15.80 3.00 -14.43
N LEU A 185 16.29 1.85 -14.84
CA LEU A 185 15.98 0.55 -14.21
C LEU A 185 16.47 0.41 -12.76
N GLN A 186 17.26 1.37 -12.25
CA GLN A 186 17.66 1.45 -10.83
C GLN A 186 16.65 2.22 -9.97
N LEU A 187 15.75 2.98 -10.60
CA LEU A 187 14.68 3.73 -9.95
C LEU A 187 13.38 2.92 -9.97
N PRO A 188 12.48 3.13 -9.00
CA PRO A 188 11.20 2.46 -8.98
C PRO A 188 10.33 2.92 -10.17
N VAL A 189 9.40 2.05 -10.60
CA VAL A 189 8.61 2.24 -11.84
C VAL A 189 7.75 3.51 -11.81
N ASP A 190 7.34 3.99 -10.64
CA ASP A 190 6.59 5.23 -10.48
C ASP A 190 7.41 6.50 -10.74
N GLU A 191 8.73 6.39 -10.82
CA GLU A 191 9.63 7.48 -11.24
C GLU A 191 9.92 7.45 -12.75
N TRP A 192 9.46 6.42 -13.47
CA TRP A 192 9.71 6.29 -14.90
C TRP A 192 8.81 7.26 -15.68
N PRO A 193 9.35 8.27 -16.38
CA PRO A 193 8.58 9.21 -17.19
C PRO A 193 7.70 8.47 -18.18
N GLY A 194 6.47 8.97 -18.29
CA GLY A 194 5.44 8.37 -19.14
C GLY A 194 4.71 7.20 -18.50
N VAL A 195 5.16 6.64 -17.36
CA VAL A 195 4.43 5.60 -16.64
C VAL A 195 3.57 6.23 -15.54
N VAL A 196 2.27 5.95 -15.57
CA VAL A 196 1.34 6.34 -14.50
C VAL A 196 0.77 5.08 -13.87
N LEU A 197 0.83 5.01 -12.55
CA LEU A 197 0.23 3.92 -11.79
C LEU A 197 -1.19 4.29 -11.35
N GLU A 198 -2.05 3.28 -11.28
CA GLU A 198 -3.41 3.38 -10.75
C GLU A 198 -3.40 3.89 -9.30
N THR A 199 -4.37 4.72 -8.93
CA THR A 199 -4.42 5.31 -7.57
C THR A 199 -4.83 4.29 -6.51
N ALA A 200 -5.68 3.33 -6.88
CA ALA A 200 -6.14 2.29 -5.98
C ALA A 200 -5.04 1.24 -5.72
N VAL A 201 -4.75 1.02 -4.44
CA VAL A 201 -3.88 -0.06 -3.96
C VAL A 201 -4.72 -1.32 -3.75
N ARG A 202 -4.33 -2.44 -4.37
CA ARG A 202 -5.02 -3.73 -4.24
C ARG A 202 -4.02 -4.75 -3.73
N ASN A 203 -4.33 -5.38 -2.60
CA ASN A 203 -3.43 -6.33 -1.94
C ASN A 203 -1.99 -5.78 -1.71
N GLY A 204 -1.87 -4.48 -1.42
CA GLY A 204 -0.58 -3.82 -1.22
C GLY A 204 0.16 -3.44 -2.52
N GLU A 205 -0.46 -3.67 -3.68
CA GLU A 205 0.14 -3.41 -4.98
C GLU A 205 -0.58 -2.29 -5.74
N ARG A 206 0.17 -1.60 -6.59
CA ARG A 206 -0.34 -0.67 -7.61
C ARG A 206 0.01 -1.23 -8.99
N TYR A 207 -0.87 -0.97 -9.93
CA TYR A 207 -0.79 -1.50 -11.28
C TYR A 207 -0.58 -0.35 -12.28
N VAL A 208 0.02 -0.65 -13.42
CA VAL A 208 0.25 0.34 -14.48
C VAL A 208 -1.08 0.70 -15.12
N LYS A 209 -1.38 2.00 -15.15
CA LYS A 209 -2.60 2.58 -15.72
C LYS A 209 -2.33 3.26 -17.05
N GLU A 210 -1.22 3.97 -17.18
CA GLU A 210 -0.88 4.66 -18.43
C GLU A 210 0.58 4.49 -18.80
N ILE A 211 0.84 4.37 -20.11
CA ILE A 211 2.16 4.44 -20.72
C ILE A 211 2.08 5.51 -21.82
N SER A 212 2.86 6.57 -21.69
CA SER A 212 2.97 7.66 -22.67
C SER A 212 4.43 7.91 -23.01
N LEU A 213 4.84 7.36 -24.14
CA LEU A 213 6.21 7.37 -24.66
C LEU A 213 6.26 8.01 -26.05
N SER A 214 5.42 9.03 -26.29
CA SER A 214 5.39 9.72 -27.57
C SER A 214 6.75 10.38 -27.87
N ASN A 215 7.27 10.20 -29.08
CA ASN A 215 8.52 10.83 -29.53
C ASN A 215 9.75 10.54 -28.63
N ALA A 216 9.75 9.37 -27.97
CA ALA A 216 10.83 8.92 -27.08
C ALA A 216 11.94 8.12 -27.81
N ARG A 217 11.96 8.10 -29.15
CA ARG A 217 12.91 7.35 -30.00
C ARG A 217 12.91 5.84 -29.71
N LEU A 218 11.73 5.28 -29.47
CA LEU A 218 11.57 3.84 -29.32
C LEU A 218 11.94 3.16 -30.66
N ALA A 219 12.72 2.08 -30.58
CA ALA A 219 13.19 1.35 -31.75
C ALA A 219 13.12 -0.15 -31.49
N GLY A 220 12.31 -0.87 -32.26
CA GLY A 220 12.06 -2.28 -32.02
C GLY A 220 10.83 -2.78 -32.75
N SER A 221 10.36 -3.96 -32.37
CA SER A 221 9.16 -4.57 -32.92
C SER A 221 8.11 -4.69 -31.82
N LEU A 222 6.87 -4.21 -32.04
CA LEU A 222 5.75 -4.47 -31.12
C LEU A 222 5.32 -5.94 -31.14
N GLY A 223 5.55 -6.63 -32.26
CA GLY A 223 5.23 -8.03 -32.41
C GLY A 223 5.78 -8.59 -33.71
N ASP A 224 6.13 -9.88 -33.69
CA ASP A 224 6.58 -10.65 -34.85
C ASP A 224 5.48 -11.54 -35.45
N GLY A 225 4.25 -11.43 -34.91
CA GLY A 225 3.12 -12.26 -35.28
C GLY A 225 3.01 -13.59 -34.54
N THR A 226 3.98 -13.94 -33.69
CA THR A 226 4.02 -15.24 -33.00
C THR A 226 4.31 -15.18 -31.49
N GLU A 227 4.65 -14.01 -30.94
CA GLU A 227 4.75 -13.77 -29.49
C GLU A 227 3.62 -12.89 -28.92
N LYS A 228 3.28 -13.09 -27.65
CA LYS A 228 2.42 -12.14 -26.91
C LYS A 228 3.28 -10.95 -26.50
N ASP A 229 3.02 -9.77 -27.07
CA ASP A 229 3.68 -8.53 -26.65
C ASP A 229 3.64 -8.41 -25.12
N PRO A 230 4.76 -8.09 -24.44
CA PRO A 230 4.84 -8.14 -22.99
C PRO A 230 3.79 -7.27 -22.29
N LEU A 231 3.30 -6.20 -22.92
CA LEU A 231 2.31 -5.31 -22.31
C LEU A 231 0.91 -5.94 -22.20
N HIS A 232 0.62 -7.06 -22.87
CA HIS A 232 -0.68 -7.73 -22.79
C HIS A 232 -1.10 -8.12 -21.36
N VAL A 233 -0.15 -8.19 -20.43
CA VAL A 233 -0.41 -8.56 -19.03
C VAL A 233 -0.87 -7.40 -18.16
N LEU A 234 -0.77 -6.16 -18.65
CA LEU A 234 -1.10 -4.95 -17.90
C LEU A 234 -2.61 -4.76 -17.80
N SER A 235 -3.24 -5.52 -16.91
CA SER A 235 -4.70 -5.64 -16.84
C SER A 235 -5.44 -4.35 -16.47
N TYR A 236 -4.74 -3.34 -15.95
CA TYR A 236 -5.29 -2.04 -15.59
C TYR A 236 -4.87 -0.92 -16.54
N LEU A 237 -4.21 -1.24 -17.66
CA LEU A 237 -3.78 -0.26 -18.64
C LEU A 237 -5.00 0.37 -19.32
N GLU A 238 -5.15 1.68 -19.17
CA GLU A 238 -6.19 2.51 -19.77
C GLU A 238 -5.66 3.32 -20.96
N LYS A 239 -4.36 3.64 -20.96
CA LYS A 239 -3.76 4.43 -22.04
C LYS A 239 -2.41 3.88 -22.46
N LEU A 240 -2.26 3.66 -23.75
CA LEU A 240 -1.01 3.34 -24.41
C LEU A 240 -0.77 4.32 -25.56
N ASP A 241 0.18 5.22 -25.38
CA ASP A 241 0.62 6.17 -26.39
C ASP A 241 2.09 5.95 -26.71
N LEU A 242 2.36 5.36 -27.88
CA LEU A 242 3.70 5.14 -28.43
C LEU A 242 3.92 5.96 -29.70
N SER A 243 3.10 6.99 -29.93
CA SER A 243 3.11 7.78 -31.16
C SER A 243 4.46 8.44 -31.44
N LYS A 244 4.68 8.82 -32.71
CA LYS A 244 5.86 9.57 -33.16
C LYS A 244 7.18 8.85 -32.87
N ASN A 245 7.16 7.51 -32.87
CA ASN A 245 8.36 6.68 -32.79
C ASN A 245 8.54 5.92 -34.11
N PRO A 246 9.16 6.54 -35.13
CA PRO A 246 9.24 5.97 -36.49
C PRO A 246 10.19 4.76 -36.59
N GLN A 247 10.86 4.37 -35.50
CA GLN A 247 11.69 3.15 -35.47
C GLN A 247 10.96 1.98 -34.81
N ILE A 248 9.73 2.17 -34.32
CA ILE A 248 8.85 1.06 -33.96
C ILE A 248 8.33 0.45 -35.25
N THR A 249 8.56 -0.85 -35.40
CA THR A 249 8.17 -1.69 -36.53
C THR A 249 7.35 -2.89 -36.01
N GLY A 250 7.11 -3.87 -36.87
CA GLY A 250 6.35 -5.06 -36.52
C GLY A 250 4.85 -4.85 -36.62
N TRP A 251 4.11 -5.75 -35.98
CA TRP A 251 2.68 -5.93 -36.17
C TRP A 251 1.88 -5.44 -34.95
N LEU A 252 0.57 -5.24 -35.13
CA LEU A 252 -0.36 -4.96 -34.03
C LEU A 252 -0.57 -6.26 -33.22
N PRO A 253 -0.14 -6.35 -31.95
CA PRO A 253 -0.16 -7.62 -31.24
C PRO A 253 -1.59 -8.10 -30.95
N GLU A 254 -2.01 -9.25 -31.48
CA GLU A 254 -3.33 -9.82 -31.16
C GLU A 254 -3.56 -9.93 -29.64
N SER A 255 -2.50 -10.20 -28.87
CA SER A 255 -2.54 -10.33 -27.42
C SER A 255 -3.06 -9.09 -26.69
N TRP A 256 -3.02 -7.90 -27.31
CA TRP A 256 -3.61 -6.71 -26.70
C TRP A 256 -5.13 -6.78 -26.57
N LYS A 257 -5.79 -7.74 -27.22
CA LYS A 257 -7.21 -8.07 -26.96
C LYS A 257 -7.54 -8.39 -25.50
N ASP A 258 -6.54 -8.65 -24.66
CA ASP A 258 -6.70 -8.94 -23.24
C ASP A 258 -6.65 -7.67 -22.36
N LEU A 259 -6.36 -6.51 -22.95
CA LEU A 259 -6.32 -5.20 -22.28
C LEU A 259 -7.73 -4.60 -22.14
N ASN A 260 -8.58 -5.24 -21.35
CA ASN A 260 -10.02 -4.91 -21.26
C ASN A 260 -10.33 -3.46 -20.81
N ASN A 261 -9.39 -2.82 -20.11
CA ASN A 261 -9.53 -1.44 -19.62
C ASN A 261 -8.94 -0.39 -20.58
N LEU A 262 -8.34 -0.80 -21.70
CA LEU A 262 -7.68 0.12 -22.61
C LEU A 262 -8.71 1.05 -23.26
N GLU A 263 -8.58 2.35 -22.98
CA GLU A 263 -9.44 3.40 -23.50
C GLU A 263 -8.80 4.19 -24.63
N VAL A 264 -7.47 4.33 -24.58
CA VAL A 264 -6.69 5.11 -25.55
C VAL A 264 -5.55 4.27 -26.08
N LEU A 265 -5.55 4.02 -27.39
CA LEU A 265 -4.43 3.43 -28.12
C LEU A 265 -3.96 4.38 -29.21
N ASN A 266 -2.76 4.93 -29.05
CA ASN A 266 -2.15 5.83 -30.03
C ASN A 266 -0.81 5.28 -30.53
N LEU A 267 -0.77 4.91 -31.80
CA LEU A 267 0.42 4.47 -32.53
C LEU A 267 0.70 5.36 -33.74
N GLU A 268 0.18 6.60 -33.76
CA GLU A 268 0.38 7.54 -34.85
C GLU A 268 1.87 7.66 -35.23
N SER A 269 2.16 7.70 -36.53
CA SER A 269 3.52 8.00 -37.02
C SER A 269 4.61 7.00 -36.58
N CYS A 270 4.23 5.76 -36.28
CA CYS A 270 5.14 4.63 -36.18
C CYS A 270 5.35 3.99 -37.58
N ASN A 271 6.14 2.92 -37.66
CA ASN A 271 6.29 2.12 -38.89
C ASN A 271 5.64 0.74 -38.72
N ILE A 272 4.45 0.71 -38.09
CA ILE A 272 3.69 -0.53 -37.89
C ILE A 272 3.14 -1.01 -39.23
N GLY A 273 3.45 -2.25 -39.59
CA GLY A 273 3.12 -2.86 -40.87
C GLY A 273 4.08 -4.01 -41.20
N ASN A 274 3.90 -4.63 -42.36
CA ASN A 274 4.73 -5.74 -42.82
C ASN A 274 5.58 -5.33 -44.05
N TYR A 275 6.79 -5.89 -44.15
CA TYR A 275 7.64 -5.84 -45.34
C TYR A 275 7.32 -6.94 -46.37
N ILE A 276 6.56 -7.97 -45.98
CA ILE A 276 6.15 -9.08 -46.85
C ILE A 276 4.75 -8.80 -47.39
N LEU A 277 4.67 -8.76 -48.71
CA LEU A 277 3.50 -8.45 -49.52
C LEU A 277 2.26 -9.26 -49.07
N VAL A 278 1.18 -8.52 -48.77
CA VAL A 278 -0.24 -8.89 -48.55
C VAL A 278 -0.74 -8.99 -47.10
N GLY A 279 -1.66 -8.07 -46.73
CA GLY A 279 -2.85 -8.38 -45.94
C GLY A 279 -2.81 -8.13 -44.43
N TYR A 280 -1.88 -7.33 -43.91
CA TYR A 280 -1.84 -7.07 -42.46
C TYR A 280 -2.57 -5.78 -42.06
N ASN A 281 -3.64 -5.99 -41.32
CA ASN A 281 -4.61 -4.98 -40.89
C ASN A 281 -4.73 -4.95 -39.35
N ILE A 282 -5.67 -4.16 -38.83
CA ILE A 282 -6.14 -4.18 -37.46
C ILE A 282 -6.62 -5.60 -37.12
N PRO A 283 -6.17 -6.23 -36.02
CA PRO A 283 -6.69 -7.53 -35.59
C PRO A 283 -8.20 -7.48 -35.35
N PRO A 284 -9.01 -8.42 -35.88
CA PRO A 284 -10.47 -8.42 -35.67
C PRO A 284 -10.86 -8.52 -34.18
N GLN A 285 -9.97 -9.11 -33.37
CA GLN A 285 -10.13 -9.20 -31.93
C GLN A 285 -10.19 -7.82 -31.26
N TYR A 286 -9.57 -6.77 -31.82
CA TYR A 286 -9.66 -5.43 -31.24
C TYR A 286 -11.10 -4.92 -31.27
N GLY A 287 -11.83 -5.17 -32.36
CA GLY A 287 -13.25 -4.80 -32.47
C GLY A 287 -14.19 -5.60 -31.54
N LYS A 288 -13.81 -6.83 -31.17
CA LYS A 288 -14.63 -7.70 -30.31
C LYS A 288 -14.25 -7.69 -28.82
N ARG A 289 -13.00 -7.34 -28.48
CA ARG A 289 -12.40 -7.66 -27.17
C ARG A 289 -11.74 -6.47 -26.48
N LEU A 290 -11.80 -5.28 -27.06
CA LEU A 290 -11.39 -4.03 -26.41
C LEU A 290 -12.60 -3.14 -26.11
N PRO A 291 -13.53 -3.57 -25.24
CA PRO A 291 -14.85 -2.93 -25.09
C PRO A 291 -14.78 -1.47 -24.63
N SER A 292 -13.65 -1.07 -24.03
CA SER A 292 -13.44 0.26 -23.46
C SER A 292 -12.70 1.21 -24.41
N LEU A 293 -12.27 0.76 -25.59
CA LEU A 293 -11.40 1.53 -26.49
C LEU A 293 -12.16 2.68 -27.17
N LYS A 294 -12.01 3.89 -26.64
CA LYS A 294 -12.72 5.10 -27.10
C LYS A 294 -11.90 5.90 -28.10
N THR A 295 -10.57 5.88 -27.98
CA THR A 295 -9.65 6.61 -28.86
C THR A 295 -8.69 5.63 -29.49
N PHE A 296 -8.72 5.54 -30.82
CA PHE A 296 -7.82 4.66 -31.57
C PHE A 296 -7.18 5.41 -32.71
N VAL A 297 -5.85 5.60 -32.64
CA VAL A 297 -5.09 6.37 -33.62
C VAL A 297 -3.99 5.51 -34.22
N LEU A 298 -4.09 5.28 -35.53
CA LEU A 298 -3.20 4.46 -36.34
C LEU A 298 -2.67 5.17 -37.60
N LYS A 299 -3.02 6.44 -37.83
CA LYS A 299 -2.57 7.17 -39.01
C LYS A 299 -1.05 7.27 -39.10
N ASN A 300 -0.58 7.48 -40.31
CA ASN A 300 0.83 7.60 -40.66
C ASN A 300 1.64 6.34 -40.28
N ASN A 301 1.06 5.14 -40.42
CA ASN A 301 1.75 3.85 -40.33
C ASN A 301 1.92 3.21 -41.72
N LEU A 302 2.18 1.90 -41.78
CA LEU A 302 2.35 1.11 -43.01
C LEU A 302 1.27 0.02 -43.13
N LEU A 303 0.08 0.25 -42.56
CA LEU A 303 -1.03 -0.70 -42.57
C LEU A 303 -1.74 -0.70 -43.92
N ASN A 304 -2.21 -1.86 -44.39
CA ASN A 304 -2.90 -1.97 -45.67
C ASN A 304 -4.00 -3.05 -45.68
N GLY A 305 -4.88 -2.95 -46.68
CA GLY A 305 -5.95 -3.92 -46.93
C GLY A 305 -7.29 -3.53 -46.31
N THR A 306 -8.28 -4.41 -46.44
CA THR A 306 -9.66 -4.18 -45.98
C THR A 306 -9.81 -4.43 -44.48
N ILE A 307 -10.32 -3.44 -43.74
CA ILE A 307 -10.54 -3.53 -42.29
C ILE A 307 -11.53 -4.68 -42.00
N PRO A 308 -11.28 -5.53 -40.97
CA PRO A 308 -12.22 -6.59 -40.61
C PRO A 308 -13.58 -6.05 -40.18
N LEU A 309 -14.66 -6.74 -40.53
CA LEU A 309 -16.03 -6.34 -40.19
C LEU A 309 -16.21 -6.15 -38.68
N GLU A 310 -15.52 -6.94 -37.86
CA GLU A 310 -15.54 -6.82 -36.40
C GLU A 310 -15.12 -5.43 -35.89
N VAL A 311 -14.23 -4.77 -36.61
CA VAL A 311 -13.76 -3.42 -36.25
C VAL A 311 -14.86 -2.40 -36.51
N LEU A 312 -15.64 -2.57 -37.59
CA LEU A 312 -16.80 -1.72 -37.90
C LEU A 312 -17.94 -1.93 -36.89
N GLU A 313 -18.08 -3.14 -36.35
CA GLU A 313 -19.06 -3.48 -35.31
C GLU A 313 -18.71 -2.91 -33.93
N HIS A 314 -17.53 -2.31 -33.75
CA HIS A 314 -17.12 -1.78 -32.46
C HIS A 314 -17.98 -0.57 -32.06
N PRO A 315 -18.49 -0.47 -30.81
CA PRO A 315 -19.42 0.60 -30.40
C PRO A 315 -18.89 2.02 -30.57
N TYR A 316 -17.56 2.18 -30.58
CA TYR A 316 -16.88 3.47 -30.73
C TYR A 316 -16.25 3.67 -32.12
N PHE A 317 -16.53 2.81 -33.11
CA PHE A 317 -15.90 2.89 -34.44
C PHE A 317 -16.06 4.27 -35.09
N GLU A 318 -17.26 4.85 -35.04
CA GLU A 318 -17.52 6.21 -35.56
C GLU A 318 -16.69 7.28 -34.82
N LEU A 319 -16.54 7.16 -33.50
CA LEU A 319 -15.71 8.08 -32.70
C LEU A 319 -14.22 7.91 -32.97
N TRP A 320 -13.79 6.73 -33.45
CA TRP A 320 -12.40 6.55 -33.84
C TRP A 320 -12.05 7.42 -35.04
N GLY A 321 -13.00 7.84 -35.88
CA GLY A 321 -12.76 8.77 -36.98
C GLY A 321 -11.81 8.16 -38.01
N PHE A 322 -12.34 7.26 -38.85
CA PHE A 322 -11.57 6.47 -39.81
C PHE A 322 -10.63 7.33 -40.67
N GLU A 323 -11.13 8.41 -41.27
CA GLU A 323 -10.34 9.29 -42.14
C GLU A 323 -9.29 10.13 -41.41
N GLU A 324 -9.50 10.44 -40.13
CA GLU A 324 -8.71 11.44 -39.40
C GLU A 324 -7.65 10.82 -38.48
N ASN A 325 -7.94 9.64 -37.94
CA ASN A 325 -7.12 8.97 -36.93
C ASN A 325 -6.63 7.60 -37.36
N ILE A 326 -7.32 6.90 -38.27
CA ILE A 326 -6.87 5.61 -38.79
C ILE A 326 -6.16 5.81 -40.15
N GLN A 327 -6.63 6.74 -40.96
CA GLN A 327 -6.01 7.21 -42.20
C GLN A 327 -5.39 8.61 -42.04
N PRO A 328 -4.49 9.05 -42.95
CA PRO A 328 -3.87 8.31 -44.06
C PRO A 328 -2.78 7.32 -43.58
N GLN A 329 -2.35 6.40 -44.46
CA GLN A 329 -1.16 5.55 -44.26
C GLN A 329 0.01 6.02 -45.13
N LYS A 330 1.24 5.60 -44.82
CA LYS A 330 2.47 6.03 -45.51
C LYS A 330 2.65 5.32 -46.86
N GLY A 331 3.15 6.07 -47.84
CA GLY A 331 3.48 5.56 -49.16
C GLY A 331 2.24 5.18 -49.95
N SER A 332 2.24 4.00 -50.57
CA SER A 332 1.08 3.45 -51.28
C SER A 332 0.17 2.58 -50.40
N ASN A 333 0.44 2.50 -49.10
CA ASN A 333 -0.39 1.72 -48.19
C ASN A 333 -1.71 2.44 -47.94
N GLN A 334 -2.79 1.67 -47.84
CA GLN A 334 -4.12 2.19 -47.57
C GLN A 334 -4.98 1.11 -46.90
N LEU A 335 -5.69 1.49 -45.84
CA LEU A 335 -6.80 0.74 -45.27
C LEU A 335 -8.10 1.09 -46.00
N THR A 336 -8.91 0.09 -46.32
CA THR A 336 -10.22 0.29 -46.94
C THR A 336 -11.32 -0.27 -46.03
N LEU A 337 -12.52 0.33 -46.10
CA LEU A 337 -13.70 -0.26 -45.50
C LEU A 337 -14.17 -1.43 -46.38
N PRO A 338 -14.72 -2.52 -45.81
CA PRO A 338 -15.34 -3.59 -46.59
C PRO A 338 -16.50 -3.01 -47.41
N GLU A 339 -16.63 -3.47 -48.67
CA GLU A 339 -17.76 -3.10 -49.52
C GLU A 339 -19.04 -3.58 -48.84
N THR A 340 -19.98 -2.67 -48.58
CA THR A 340 -21.37 -3.05 -48.33
C THR A 340 -21.89 -3.65 -49.62
N ASP A 341 -22.42 -4.88 -49.58
CA ASP A 341 -23.04 -5.53 -50.75
C ASP A 341 -23.85 -4.49 -51.54
N PRO A 342 -23.65 -4.35 -52.87
CA PRO A 342 -24.55 -3.53 -53.66
C PRO A 342 -25.96 -4.08 -53.47
N ASP A 343 -26.93 -3.18 -53.29
CA ASP A 343 -28.36 -3.49 -53.32
C ASP A 343 -28.60 -4.55 -54.41
N PRO A 344 -29.37 -5.63 -54.14
CA PRO A 344 -29.67 -6.61 -55.17
C PRO A 344 -30.24 -5.85 -56.37
N ASP A 345 -29.57 -6.00 -57.51
CA ASP A 345 -29.90 -5.40 -58.80
C ASP A 345 -31.44 -5.33 -58.95
N PRO A 346 -32.04 -4.18 -59.30
CA PRO A 346 -33.48 -4.13 -59.48
C PRO A 346 -33.89 -5.20 -60.49
N ASP A 347 -34.87 -6.01 -60.09
CA ASP A 347 -35.40 -7.15 -60.80
C ASP A 347 -35.51 -6.84 -62.31
N PRO A 348 -34.86 -7.60 -63.21
CA PRO A 348 -34.89 -7.33 -64.65
C PRO A 348 -36.30 -7.45 -65.27
N ASP A 349 -37.30 -7.88 -64.49
CA ASP A 349 -38.70 -7.93 -64.90
C ASP A 349 -39.46 -6.60 -64.73
N GLU A 350 -38.85 -5.52 -64.21
CA GLU A 350 -39.41 -4.16 -64.30
C GLU A 350 -38.80 -3.36 -65.46
N ALA A 351 -39.29 -3.64 -66.67
CA ALA A 351 -39.26 -2.69 -67.80
C ALA A 351 -40.70 -2.43 -68.30
N PRO A 352 -40.98 -1.23 -68.82
CA PRO A 352 -42.23 -0.48 -68.63
C PRO A 352 -43.47 -0.97 -69.37
#